data_AF-A0A141RDG8-F1
#
_entry.id   AF-A0A141RDG8-F1
#
_cell.length_a   1.000
_cell.length_b   1.000
_cell.length_c   1.000
_cell.angle_alpha   90.00
_cell.angle_beta   90.00
_cell.angle_gamma   90.00
#
_symmetry.space_group_name_H-M   'P 1'
#
loop_
_entity.id
_entity.type
_entity.pdbx_description
1 polymer ?
#
loop_
_entity_poly.entity_id
_entity_poly.type
_entity_poly.pdbx_seq_one_letter_code
_entity_poly.pdbx_strand_id
1 'polypeptide(L)' 'VPAVDLYDAMVSYELGELSSSLKGAKAQFNINNIADTKYVASCAGDSACFYGVGRTVTMTVNYAW' A
#
# COMPACT_ATOMS: atom_id res chain seq x y z
N VAL A 1 -5.33 16.10 -18.04
CA VAL A 1 -5.32 15.53 -16.67
C VAL A 1 -4.13 16.13 -15.93
N PRO A 2 -4.30 16.72 -14.73
CA PRO A 2 -3.20 17.31 -13.98
C PRO A 2 -2.15 16.27 -13.56
N ALA A 3 -0.90 16.71 -13.43
CA ALA A 3 0.13 15.89 -12.79
C ALA A 3 -0.17 15.73 -11.30
N VAL A 4 0.22 14.59 -10.73
CA VAL A 4 0.06 14.27 -9.32
C VAL A 4 1.27 13.47 -8.87
N ASP A 5 1.73 13.74 -7.65
CA ASP A 5 2.71 12.91 -6.97
C ASP A 5 2.01 12.06 -5.91
N LEU A 6 2.32 10.77 -5.90
CA LEU A 6 1.85 9.82 -4.91
C LEU A 6 3.05 9.24 -4.18
N TYR A 7 2.85 8.96 -2.90
CA TYR A 7 3.87 8.40 -2.04
C TYR A 7 3.34 7.11 -1.42
N ASP A 8 4.21 6.11 -1.38
CA ASP A 8 3.94 4.79 -0.85
C ASP A 8 4.95 4.45 0.26
N ALA A 9 4.53 3.64 1.22
CA ALA A 9 5.36 3.21 2.34
C ALA A 9 5.17 1.73 2.64
N MET A 10 6.25 1.10 3.09
CA MET A 10 6.25 -0.28 3.53
C MET A 10 7.07 -0.40 4.82
N VAL A 11 6.52 -1.15 5.78
CA VAL A 11 7.21 -1.56 6.99
C VAL A 11 7.07 -3.06 7.13
N SER A 12 8.17 -3.76 7.37
CA SER A 12 8.14 -5.20 7.62
C SER A 12 8.96 -5.56 8.84
N TYR A 13 8.53 -6.59 9.56
CA TYR A 13 9.16 -7.04 10.78
C TYR A 13 9.16 -8.57 10.88
N GLU A 14 10.32 -9.14 11.20
CA GLU A 14 10.49 -10.57 11.45
C GLU A 14 10.07 -10.87 12.89
N LEU A 15 8.91 -11.52 13.08
CA LEU A 15 8.31 -11.70 14.41
C LEU A 15 9.12 -12.67 15.30
N GLY A 16 10.00 -13.46 14.70
CA GLY A 16 10.96 -14.30 15.43
C GLY A 16 11.88 -13.51 16.36
N GLU A 17 12.15 -12.23 16.08
CA GLU A 17 12.96 -11.35 16.93
C GLU A 17 12.22 -10.92 18.22
N LEU A 18 10.89 -10.99 18.25
CA LEU A 18 10.08 -10.71 19.45
C LEU A 18 9.88 -11.96 20.31
N SER A 19 9.72 -13.13 19.68
CA SER A 19 9.56 -14.40 20.38
C SER A 19 10.07 -15.55 19.52
N SER A 20 10.85 -16.44 20.13
CA SER A 20 11.34 -17.66 19.47
C SER A 20 10.21 -18.58 19.00
N SER A 21 9.01 -18.48 19.60
CA SER A 21 7.82 -19.22 19.16
C SER A 21 7.27 -18.74 17.82
N LEU A 22 7.66 -17.57 17.35
CA LEU A 22 7.24 -16.96 16.08
C LEU A 22 8.35 -17.01 15.02
N LYS A 23 9.37 -17.83 15.21
CA LYS A 23 10.45 -18.00 14.23
C LYS A 23 9.88 -18.42 12.88
N GLY A 24 10.26 -17.72 11.81
CA GLY A 24 9.71 -17.93 10.46
C GLY A 24 8.46 -17.11 10.15
N ALA A 25 7.85 -16.45 11.14
CA ALA A 25 6.73 -15.53 10.92
C ALA A 25 7.22 -14.10 10.60
N LYS A 26 6.61 -13.48 9.59
CA LYS A 26 6.86 -12.10 9.16
C LYS A 26 5.57 -11.31 9.07
N ALA A 27 5.53 -10.13 9.67
CA ALA A 27 4.45 -9.17 9.47
C ALA A 27 4.93 -8.05 8.54
N GLN A 28 4.10 -7.66 7.57
CA GLN A 28 4.37 -6.56 6.66
C GLN A 28 3.13 -5.69 6.54
N PHE A 29 3.35 -4.38 6.55
CA PHE A 29 2.34 -3.35 6.40
C PHE A 29 2.72 -2.49 5.20
N ASN A 30 1.81 -2.38 4.24
CA ASN A 30 1.98 -1.57 3.03
C ASN A 30 0.88 -0.51 2.96
N ILE A 31 1.26 0.72 2.64
CA ILE A 31 0.34 1.81 2.36
C ILE A 31 0.66 2.35 0.98
N ASN A 32 -0.32 2.35 0.08
CA ASN A 32 -0.24 3.06 -1.19
C ASN A 32 -1.09 4.33 -1.12
N ASN A 33 -0.60 5.44 -1.68
CA ASN A 33 -1.21 6.76 -1.59
C ASN A 33 -1.36 7.22 -0.11
N ILE A 34 -0.22 7.38 0.58
CA ILE A 34 -0.16 7.75 2.01
C ILE A 34 -0.89 9.07 2.30
N ALA A 35 -0.88 10.03 1.37
CA ALA A 35 -1.56 11.31 1.55
C ALA A 35 -3.08 11.23 1.36
N ASP A 36 -3.62 10.08 0.93
CA ASP A 36 -5.01 9.92 0.47
C ASP A 36 -5.41 11.00 -0.55
N THR A 37 -4.50 11.29 -1.48
CA THR A 37 -4.71 12.26 -2.54
C THR A 37 -5.86 11.78 -3.42
N LYS A 38 -6.88 12.63 -3.60
CA LYS A 38 -7.94 12.42 -4.60
C LYS A 38 -7.50 13.02 -5.93
N TYR A 39 -7.39 12.20 -6.96
CA TYR A 39 -6.91 12.63 -8.27
C TYR A 39 -7.60 11.89 -9.41
N VAL A 40 -7.62 12.50 -10.59
CA VAL A 40 -8.04 11.86 -11.84
C VAL A 40 -6.82 11.17 -12.44
N ALA A 41 -6.87 9.85 -12.61
CA ALA A 41 -5.75 9.09 -13.18
C ALA A 41 -5.69 9.24 -14.71
N SER A 42 -6.85 9.27 -15.36
CA SER A 42 -6.93 9.42 -16.82
C SER A 42 -8.32 9.88 -17.26
N CYS A 43 -8.42 10.38 -18.48
CA CYS A 43 -9.69 10.64 -19.16
C CYS A 43 -9.64 10.05 -20.58
N ALA A 44 -10.73 9.42 -21.01
CA ALA A 44 -10.89 8.93 -22.37
C ALA A 44 -11.49 10.00 -23.32
N GLY A 45 -11.97 11.12 -22.77
CA GLY A 45 -12.51 12.28 -23.49
C GLY A 45 -13.10 13.29 -22.51
N ASP A 46 -13.68 14.37 -23.02
CA ASP A 46 -14.17 15.49 -22.20
C ASP A 46 -15.29 15.12 -21.22
N SER A 47 -16.04 14.06 -21.52
CA SER A 47 -17.16 13.57 -20.70
C SER A 47 -16.85 12.29 -19.91
N ALA A 48 -15.64 11.74 -20.03
CA ALA A 48 -15.29 10.45 -19.43
C ALA A 48 -13.91 10.51 -18.77
N CYS A 49 -13.91 10.64 -17.44
CA CYS A 49 -12.72 10.66 -16.60
C CYS A 49 -12.81 9.62 -15.48
N PHE A 50 -11.66 9.09 -15.09
CA PHE A 50 -11.53 8.02 -14.10
C PHE A 50 -10.68 8.49 -12.94
N TYR A 51 -11.22 8.37 -11.73
CA TYR A 51 -10.44 8.58 -10.52
C TYR A 51 -9.35 7.51 -10.40
N GLY A 52 -8.19 7.93 -9.92
CA GLY A 52 -7.16 7.00 -9.49
C GLY A 52 -7.53 6.30 -8.19
N VAL A 53 -6.77 5.26 -7.86
CA VAL A 53 -7.00 4.49 -6.64
C VAL A 53 -6.72 5.38 -5.42
N GLY A 54 -7.67 5.40 -4.48
CA GLY A 54 -7.52 6.07 -3.19
C GLY A 54 -6.49 5.36 -2.29
N ARG A 55 -6.36 5.80 -1.04
CA ARG A 55 -5.46 5.11 -0.11
C ARG A 55 -5.83 3.64 0.04
N THR A 56 -4.84 2.77 -0.14
CA THR A 56 -4.97 1.34 0.16
C THR A 56 -4.00 0.97 1.26
N VAL A 57 -4.49 0.21 2.23
CA VAL A 57 -3.72 -0.25 3.39
C VAL A 57 -3.81 -1.76 3.45
N THR A 58 -2.66 -2.44 3.37
CA THR A 58 -2.60 -3.91 3.34
C THR A 58 -1.68 -4.40 4.46
N MET A 59 -2.21 -5.28 5.29
CA MET A 59 -1.44 -6.04 6.27
C MET A 59 -1.29 -7.48 5.80
N THR A 60 -0.05 -7.97 5.77
CA THR A 60 0.29 -9.33 5.36
C THR A 60 1.05 -10.01 6.48
N VAL A 61 0.64 -11.22 6.85
CA VAL A 61 1.36 -12.08 7.77
C VAL A 61 1.72 -13.35 7.03
N ASN A 62 3.02 -13.61 6.92
CA ASN A 62 3.57 -14.78 6.25
C ASN A 62 4.28 -15.66 7.26
N TYR A 63 4.30 -16.98 7.00
CA TYR A 63 5.03 -17.95 7.82
C TYR A 63 5.81 -18.90 6.91
N ALA A 64 7.10 -19.04 7.16
CA ALA A 64 7.98 -20.00 6.51
C ALA A 64 8.36 -21.11 7.51
N TRP A 65 8.06 -22.36 7.14
CA TRP A 65 8.34 -23.56 7.95
C TRP A 65 9.70 -24.18 7.64
#